data_AF-A0A2G2HMC7-F1
#
_entry.id   AF-A0A2G2HMC7-F1
#
_cell.length_a   1.000
_cell.length_b   1.000
_cell.length_c   1.000
_cell.angle_alpha   90.00
_cell.angle_beta   90.00
_cell.angle_gamma   90.00
#
_symmetry.space_group_name_H-M   'P 1'
#
loop_
_entity.id
_entity.type
_entity.pdbx_description
1 polymer ?
#
loop_
_entity_poly.entity_id
_entity_poly.type
_entity_poly.pdbx_seq_one_letter_code
_entity_poly.pdbx_strand_id
1 'polypeptide(L)'
;MQAAAPQLGRLAAGLTLGAILMAGCERDPGMPSGDALADCYRTIQRAQLALEVGGTGLSASDRRLVRAELDAANVEVLHAWSTREGVNLSIASIEEESEEARGFLAGVEAEAGLGEQDRLSERTDASAAPTAWRAKFDAALTCTEEVSVDGA
;
A
#
# COMPACT_ATOMS: atom_id res chain seq x y z
N MET A 1 67.46 48.66 -0.18
CA MET A 1 66.41 47.88 0.50
C MET A 1 65.88 46.91 -0.55
N GLN A 2 66.38 45.66 -0.63
CA GLN A 2 65.69 44.41 -0.21
C GLN A 2 64.24 44.30 -0.75
N ALA A 3 63.76 43.23 -1.41
CA ALA A 3 64.28 41.93 -1.79
C ALA A 3 63.31 41.22 -2.78
N ALA A 4 63.84 40.23 -3.51
CA ALA A 4 63.26 38.93 -3.92
C ALA A 4 62.00 38.84 -4.83
N ALA A 5 62.22 38.27 -6.03
CA ALA A 5 61.27 37.36 -6.70
C ALA A 5 61.43 35.94 -6.09
N PRO A 6 60.47 34.99 -6.20
CA PRO A 6 60.31 34.22 -7.44
C PRO A 6 58.89 33.67 -7.75
N GLN A 7 58.80 33.06 -8.93
CA GLN A 7 57.66 32.37 -9.54
C GLN A 7 57.28 31.06 -8.84
N LEU A 8 55.97 30.78 -8.74
CA LEU A 8 55.31 29.47 -8.65
C LEU A 8 53.94 29.69 -9.32
N GLY A 9 53.44 28.93 -10.29
CA GLY A 9 53.54 27.50 -10.51
C GLY A 9 52.11 27.04 -10.81
N ARG A 10 51.88 26.57 -12.04
CA ARG A 10 50.61 26.05 -12.60
C ARG A 10 49.90 25.08 -11.66
N LEU A 11 48.56 25.04 -11.68
CA LEU A 11 47.64 23.87 -11.56
C LEU A 11 46.21 24.44 -11.80
N ALA A 12 45.57 24.27 -12.96
CA ALA A 12 44.96 23.07 -13.52
C ALA A 12 43.71 22.59 -12.76
N ALA A 13 42.73 22.16 -13.57
CA ALA A 13 41.57 21.33 -13.27
C ALA A 13 40.30 22.06 -12.83
N GLY A 14 39.38 22.16 -13.79
CA GLY A 14 38.00 22.49 -13.56
C GLY A 14 37.33 21.45 -12.65
N LEU A 15 36.54 21.95 -11.71
CA LEU A 15 35.54 21.19 -10.99
C LEU A 15 34.20 21.55 -11.62
N THR A 16 33.87 20.94 -12.75
CA THR A 16 32.47 20.78 -13.13
C THR A 16 31.87 19.84 -12.10
N LEU A 17 31.12 20.39 -11.14
CA LEU A 17 30.30 19.60 -10.26
C LEU A 17 29.41 18.70 -11.12
N GLY A 18 29.60 17.40 -10.97
CA GLY A 18 28.77 16.40 -11.58
C GLY A 18 27.32 16.65 -11.18
N ALA A 19 26.50 16.96 -12.18
CA ALA A 19 25.08 16.70 -12.09
C ALA A 19 24.95 15.17 -12.02
N ILE A 20 24.88 14.65 -10.79
CA ILE A 20 24.30 13.32 -10.58
C ILE A 20 22.86 13.49 -11.00
N LEU A 21 22.56 13.12 -12.25
CA LEU A 21 21.22 12.74 -12.64
C LEU A 21 20.88 11.60 -11.69
N MET A 22 20.16 11.92 -10.62
CA MET A 22 19.40 10.93 -9.89
C MET A 22 18.56 10.27 -10.95
N ALA A 23 18.92 9.05 -11.34
CA ALA A 23 18.03 8.15 -12.02
C ALA A 23 16.84 8.01 -11.07
N GLY A 24 15.85 8.90 -11.23
CA GLY A 24 14.54 8.66 -10.70
C GLY A 24 14.17 7.32 -11.29
N CYS A 25 14.01 6.31 -10.44
CA CYS A 25 13.43 5.05 -10.85
C CYS A 25 12.18 5.43 -11.65
N GLU A 26 12.23 5.26 -12.97
CA GLU A 26 11.08 5.47 -13.84
C GLU A 26 10.08 4.43 -13.37
N ARG A 27 9.18 4.88 -12.50
CA ARG A 27 8.15 4.05 -11.91
C ARG A 27 7.30 3.63 -13.10
N ASP A 28 7.23 2.33 -13.33
CA ASP A 28 6.50 1.76 -14.45
C ASP A 28 5.10 2.40 -14.47
N PRO A 29 4.72 3.12 -15.55
CA PRO A 29 3.48 3.88 -15.59
C PRO A 29 2.22 3.02 -15.44
N GLY A 30 2.35 1.68 -15.48
CA GLY A 30 1.27 0.73 -15.20
C GLY A 30 1.11 0.31 -13.73
N MET A 31 2.02 0.67 -12.82
CA MET A 31 1.91 0.26 -11.42
C MET A 31 1.13 1.28 -10.55
N PRO A 32 0.24 0.81 -9.66
CA PRO A 32 -0.51 1.69 -8.77
C PRO A 32 0.42 2.49 -7.84
N SER A 33 -0.03 3.66 -7.41
CA SER A 33 0.72 4.46 -6.44
C SER A 33 0.65 3.83 -5.04
N GLY A 34 1.61 4.19 -4.17
CA GLY A 34 1.59 3.72 -2.77
C GLY A 34 0.39 4.25 -2.01
N ASP A 35 0.03 5.52 -2.25
CA ASP A 35 -1.15 6.14 -1.64
C ASP A 35 -2.44 5.44 -2.07
N ALA A 36 -2.58 5.09 -3.36
CA ALA A 36 -3.74 4.35 -3.87
C ALA A 36 -3.86 2.96 -3.22
N LEU A 37 -2.75 2.23 -3.09
CA LEU A 37 -2.72 0.94 -2.40
C LEU A 37 -3.07 1.09 -0.91
N ALA A 38 -2.53 2.10 -0.23
CA ALA A 38 -2.80 2.39 1.18
C ALA A 38 -4.27 2.77 1.42
N ASP A 39 -4.85 3.58 0.53
CA ASP A 39 -6.26 3.96 0.59
C ASP A 39 -7.17 2.75 0.34
N CYS A 40 -6.86 1.90 -0.65
CA CYS A 40 -7.64 0.70 -0.93
C CYS A 40 -7.54 -0.32 0.23
N TYR A 41 -6.33 -0.54 0.77
CA TYR A 41 -6.13 -1.39 1.94
C TYR A 41 -6.99 -0.96 3.14
N ARG A 42 -7.03 0.35 3.45
CA ARG A 42 -7.90 0.89 4.49
C ARG A 42 -9.38 0.77 4.15
N THR A 43 -9.75 0.87 2.88
CA THR A 43 -11.13 0.68 2.42
C THR A 43 -11.61 -0.75 2.67
N ILE A 44 -10.77 -1.74 2.39
CA ILE A 44 -11.04 -3.16 2.68
C ILE A 44 -11.18 -3.39 4.19
N GLN A 45 -10.26 -2.87 5.02
CA GLN A 45 -10.37 -3.00 6.48
C GLN A 45 -11.69 -2.41 7.02
N ARG A 46 -12.12 -1.25 6.49
CA ARG A 46 -13.41 -0.65 6.89
C ARG A 46 -14.59 -1.52 6.47
N ALA A 47 -14.56 -2.11 5.27
CA ALA A 47 -15.60 -3.04 4.82
C ALA A 47 -15.67 -4.30 5.69
N GLN A 48 -14.53 -4.86 6.08
CA GLN A 48 -14.45 -6.00 6.99
C GLN A 48 -15.06 -5.66 8.35
N LEU A 49 -14.73 -4.51 8.94
CA LEU A 49 -15.30 -4.04 10.21
C LEU A 49 -16.81 -3.79 10.12
N ALA A 50 -17.27 -3.21 9.02
CA ALA A 50 -18.69 -2.98 8.78
C ALA A 50 -19.47 -4.30 8.66
N LEU A 51 -18.88 -5.34 8.06
CA LEU A 51 -19.48 -6.67 7.98
C LEU A 51 -19.56 -7.36 9.35
N GLU A 52 -18.54 -7.17 10.20
CA GLU A 52 -18.49 -7.75 11.56
C GLU A 52 -19.63 -7.26 12.45
N VAL A 53 -19.86 -5.95 12.44
CA VAL A 53 -20.84 -5.29 13.32
C VAL A 53 -22.20 -5.19 12.66
N GLY A 54 -22.23 -4.78 11.39
CA GLY A 54 -23.42 -4.31 10.67
C GLY A 54 -24.04 -5.31 9.70
N GLY A 55 -23.46 -6.50 9.49
CA GLY A 55 -23.90 -7.55 8.53
C GLY A 55 -25.29 -8.15 8.75
N THR A 56 -26.23 -7.38 9.30
CA THR A 56 -27.67 -7.57 9.35
C THR A 56 -28.24 -7.86 7.95
N GLY A 57 -29.18 -8.80 7.89
CA GLY A 57 -29.82 -9.23 6.64
C GLY A 57 -29.05 -10.29 5.85
N LEU A 58 -27.76 -10.56 6.16
CA LEU A 58 -27.02 -11.67 5.56
C LEU A 58 -27.28 -12.98 6.31
N SER A 59 -27.45 -14.06 5.55
CA SER A 59 -27.33 -15.40 6.13
C SER A 59 -25.90 -15.67 6.57
N ALA A 60 -25.69 -16.69 7.42
CA ALA A 60 -24.35 -17.09 7.80
C ALA A 60 -23.50 -17.54 6.59
N SER A 61 -24.13 -18.10 5.56
CA SER A 61 -23.46 -18.49 4.32
C SER A 61 -23.03 -17.29 3.50
N ASP A 62 -23.93 -16.31 3.32
CA ASP A 62 -23.61 -15.11 2.54
C ASP A 62 -22.53 -14.28 3.25
N ARG A 63 -22.58 -14.21 4.58
CA ARG A 63 -21.53 -13.53 5.35
C ARG A 63 -20.16 -14.18 5.16
N ARG A 64 -20.07 -15.51 5.07
CA ARG A 64 -18.81 -16.21 4.77
C ARG A 64 -18.32 -15.89 3.37
N LEU A 65 -19.23 -15.83 2.40
CA LEU A 65 -18.90 -15.51 1.01
C LEU A 65 -18.37 -14.07 0.89
N VAL A 66 -19.09 -13.08 1.45
CA VAL A 66 -18.67 -11.68 1.46
C VAL A 66 -17.31 -11.51 2.16
N ARG A 67 -17.08 -12.24 3.27
CA ARG A 67 -15.77 -12.22 3.95
C ARG A 67 -14.67 -12.80 3.08
N ALA A 68 -14.90 -13.95 2.45
CA ALA A 68 -13.93 -14.55 1.55
C ALA A 68 -13.58 -13.63 0.37
N GLU A 69 -14.54 -12.89 -0.18
CA GLU A 69 -14.28 -11.90 -1.23
C GLU A 69 -13.45 -10.71 -0.73
N LEU A 70 -13.72 -10.20 0.49
CA LEU A 70 -12.87 -9.16 1.09
C LEU A 70 -11.46 -9.66 1.41
N ASP A 71 -11.31 -10.92 1.82
CA ASP A 71 -10.00 -11.51 2.12
C ASP A 71 -9.21 -11.70 0.82
N ALA A 72 -9.84 -12.16 -0.27
CA ALA A 72 -9.23 -12.23 -1.59
C ALA A 72 -8.82 -10.84 -2.11
N ALA A 73 -9.70 -9.85 -1.98
CA ALA A 73 -9.41 -8.47 -2.35
C ALA A 73 -8.20 -7.90 -1.58
N ASN A 74 -8.09 -8.21 -0.29
CA ASN A 74 -6.96 -7.83 0.54
C ASN A 74 -5.64 -8.44 0.05
N VAL A 75 -5.67 -9.73 -0.29
CA VAL A 75 -4.52 -10.48 -0.81
C VAL A 75 -4.06 -9.89 -2.15
N GLU A 76 -4.97 -9.54 -3.05
CA GLU A 76 -4.65 -8.91 -4.33
C GLU A 76 -3.97 -7.54 -4.16
N VAL A 77 -4.48 -6.70 -3.26
CA VAL A 77 -3.86 -5.40 -2.94
C VAL A 77 -2.46 -5.59 -2.37
N LEU A 78 -2.27 -6.55 -1.46
CA LEU A 78 -0.98 -6.86 -0.87
C LEU A 78 0.00 -7.43 -1.90
N HIS A 79 -0.48 -8.23 -2.84
CA HIS A 79 0.30 -8.75 -3.95
C HIS A 79 0.79 -7.61 -4.85
N ALA A 80 -0.12 -6.74 -5.29
CA ALA A 80 0.20 -5.56 -6.08
C ALA A 80 1.21 -4.64 -5.38
N TRP A 81 1.05 -4.45 -4.07
CA TRP A 81 2.01 -3.71 -3.25
C TRP A 81 3.38 -4.39 -3.23
N SER A 82 3.42 -5.71 -3.05
CA SER A 82 4.68 -6.47 -3.01
C SER A 82 5.43 -6.40 -4.35
N THR A 83 4.71 -6.45 -5.48
CA THR A 83 5.28 -6.27 -6.83
C THR A 83 5.84 -4.87 -7.00
N ARG A 84 5.09 -3.84 -6.58
CA ARG A 84 5.51 -2.44 -6.64
C ARG A 84 6.78 -2.15 -5.86
N GLU A 85 6.96 -2.79 -4.71
CA GLU A 85 8.17 -2.65 -3.88
C GLU A 85 9.31 -3.58 -4.31
N GLY A 86 9.10 -4.38 -5.35
CA GLY A 86 10.11 -5.33 -5.86
C GLY A 86 10.32 -6.56 -4.98
N VAL A 87 9.46 -6.78 -3.97
CA VAL A 87 9.48 -7.97 -3.11
C VAL A 87 8.94 -9.18 -3.86
N ASN A 88 7.90 -8.99 -4.68
CA ASN A 88 7.28 -10.01 -5.54
C ASN A 88 6.86 -11.28 -4.79
N LEU A 89 6.11 -11.11 -3.70
CA LEU A 89 5.55 -12.26 -2.97
C LEU A 89 4.53 -12.98 -3.85
N SER A 90 4.40 -14.29 -3.68
CA SER A 90 3.29 -15.02 -4.31
C SER A 90 1.99 -14.78 -3.53
N ILE A 91 0.84 -14.88 -4.22
CA ILE A 91 -0.49 -14.87 -3.61
C ILE A 91 -0.57 -15.89 -2.46
N ALA A 92 -0.13 -17.13 -2.68
CA ALA A 92 -0.12 -18.17 -1.66
C ALA A 92 0.72 -17.79 -0.42
N SER A 93 1.88 -17.15 -0.62
CA SER A 93 2.73 -16.69 0.49
C SER A 93 2.03 -15.63 1.35
N ILE A 94 1.21 -14.76 0.73
CA ILE A 94 0.43 -13.74 1.41
C ILE A 94 -0.75 -14.39 2.14
N GLU A 95 -1.53 -15.25 1.48
CA GLU A 95 -2.67 -15.97 2.06
C GLU A 95 -2.28 -16.81 3.27
N GLU A 96 -1.13 -17.48 3.20
CA GLU A 96 -0.61 -18.36 4.26
C GLU A 96 0.16 -17.59 5.35
N GLU A 97 0.36 -16.28 5.18
CA GLU A 97 1.25 -15.45 6.01
C GLU A 97 2.59 -16.15 6.29
N SER A 98 3.23 -16.61 5.20
CA SER A 98 4.47 -17.36 5.26
C SER A 98 5.56 -16.56 5.98
N GLU A 99 6.61 -17.24 6.47
CA GLU A 99 7.73 -16.56 7.14
C GLU A 99 8.35 -15.45 6.28
N GLU A 100 8.38 -15.68 4.97
CA GLU A 100 8.87 -14.77 3.94
C GLU A 100 7.98 -13.50 3.82
N ALA A 101 6.66 -13.66 3.96
CA ALA A 101 5.70 -12.57 3.81
C ALA A 101 5.54 -11.71 5.08
N ARG A 102 5.71 -12.30 6.28
CA ARG A 102 5.41 -11.62 7.56
C ARG A 102 6.03 -10.24 7.73
N GLY A 103 7.30 -10.09 7.36
CA GLY A 103 8.00 -8.81 7.48
C GLY A 103 7.38 -7.73 6.60
N PHE A 104 7.02 -8.08 5.37
CA PHE A 104 6.35 -7.20 4.44
C PHE A 104 4.93 -6.84 4.93
N LEU A 105 4.14 -7.84 5.32
CA LEU A 105 2.76 -7.64 5.81
C LEU A 105 2.72 -6.76 7.05
N ALA A 106 3.63 -6.97 8.00
CA ALA A 106 3.76 -6.13 9.19
C ALA A 106 4.17 -4.69 8.84
N GLY A 107 5.01 -4.52 7.82
CA GLY A 107 5.38 -3.20 7.30
C GLY A 107 4.17 -2.45 6.72
N VAL A 108 3.38 -3.11 5.87
CA VAL A 108 2.16 -2.53 5.28
C VAL A 108 1.14 -2.17 6.36
N GLU A 109 0.89 -3.05 7.33
CA GLU A 109 -0.02 -2.75 8.44
C GLU A 109 0.48 -1.59 9.31
N ALA A 110 1.80 -1.46 9.51
CA ALA A 110 2.35 -0.32 10.24
C ALA A 110 2.26 1.01 9.46
N GLU A 111 2.36 0.97 8.14
CA GLU A 111 2.33 2.15 7.27
C GLU A 111 0.90 2.62 6.97
N ALA A 112 0.01 1.68 6.68
CA ALA A 112 -1.32 1.97 6.13
C ALA A 112 -2.47 1.33 6.91
N GLY A 113 -2.21 0.54 7.94
CA GLY A 113 -3.26 -0.04 8.77
C GLY A 113 -4.13 1.04 9.40
N LEU A 114 -5.42 0.73 9.62
CA LEU A 114 -6.29 1.65 10.35
C LEU A 114 -5.77 1.86 11.77
N GLY A 115 -5.73 3.11 12.22
CA GLY A 115 -5.47 3.40 13.63
C GLY A 115 -6.60 2.87 14.53
N GLU A 116 -6.31 2.65 15.82
CA GLU A 116 -7.33 2.17 16.77
C GLU A 116 -8.55 3.10 16.83
N GLN A 117 -8.33 4.41 16.77
CA GLN A 117 -9.42 5.38 16.75
C GLN A 117 -10.32 5.21 15.51
N ASP A 118 -9.73 5.01 14.32
CA ASP A 118 -10.50 4.80 13.09
C ASP A 118 -11.29 3.49 13.15
N ARG A 119 -10.71 2.43 13.74
CA ARG A 119 -11.41 1.15 13.94
C ARG A 119 -12.62 1.30 14.87
N LEU A 120 -12.46 2.05 15.97
CA LEU A 120 -13.55 2.34 16.91
C LEU A 120 -14.65 3.20 16.27
N SER A 121 -14.25 4.22 15.51
CA SER A 121 -15.19 5.05 14.74
C SER A 121 -15.96 4.20 13.73
N GLU A 122 -15.28 3.36 12.95
CA GLU A 122 -15.93 2.51 11.94
C GLU A 122 -16.91 1.51 12.58
N ARG A 123 -16.56 0.91 13.73
CA ARG A 123 -17.49 0.03 14.47
C ARG A 123 -18.71 0.79 14.97
N THR A 124 -18.54 2.03 15.40
CA THR A 124 -19.64 2.89 15.84
C THR A 124 -20.57 3.23 14.67
N ASP A 125 -20.00 3.60 13.52
CA ASP A 125 -20.75 3.91 12.30
C ASP A 125 -21.50 2.69 11.77
N ALA A 126 -20.86 1.52 11.76
CA ALA A 126 -21.48 0.26 11.35
C ALA A 126 -22.64 -0.16 12.26
N SER A 127 -22.53 0.12 13.58
CA SER A 127 -23.63 -0.10 14.52
C SER A 127 -24.80 0.87 14.28
N ALA A 128 -24.49 2.13 13.97
CA ALA A 128 -25.49 3.17 13.69
C ALA A 128 -26.20 2.97 12.34
N ALA A 129 -25.49 2.41 11.35
CA ALA A 129 -26.01 2.14 10.00
C ALA A 129 -25.69 0.70 9.54
N PRO A 130 -26.37 -0.33 10.09
CA PRO A 130 -26.03 -1.72 9.82
C PRO A 130 -26.03 -2.08 8.34
N THR A 131 -26.98 -1.60 7.54
CA THR A 131 -27.07 -1.92 6.11
C THR A 131 -26.01 -1.25 5.23
N ALA A 132 -25.19 -0.34 5.78
CA ALA A 132 -24.14 0.35 5.02
C ALA A 132 -22.95 -0.56 4.65
N TRP A 133 -22.87 -1.77 5.21
CA TRP A 133 -21.82 -2.74 4.89
C TRP A 133 -21.72 -3.02 3.38
N ARG A 134 -22.86 -3.01 2.65
CA ARG A 134 -22.89 -3.32 1.22
C ARG A 134 -22.15 -2.27 0.39
N ALA A 135 -22.36 -0.99 0.66
CA ALA A 135 -21.69 0.09 -0.06
C ALA A 135 -20.17 0.08 0.20
N LYS A 136 -19.75 -0.28 1.42
CA LYS A 136 -18.33 -0.42 1.76
C LYS A 136 -17.70 -1.64 1.08
N PHE A 137 -18.44 -2.75 1.01
CA PHE A 137 -18.04 -3.93 0.25
C PHE A 137 -17.85 -3.61 -1.24
N ASP A 138 -18.83 -2.97 -1.88
CA ASP A 138 -18.75 -2.58 -3.28
C ASP A 138 -17.55 -1.64 -3.53
N ALA A 139 -17.30 -0.69 -2.63
CA ALA A 139 -16.14 0.20 -2.69
C ALA A 139 -14.80 -0.53 -2.54
N ALA A 140 -14.74 -1.57 -1.68
CA ALA A 140 -13.56 -2.40 -1.52
C ALA A 140 -13.23 -3.17 -2.80
N LEU A 141 -14.24 -3.82 -3.42
CA LEU A 141 -14.02 -4.53 -4.69
C LEU A 141 -13.61 -3.57 -5.82
N THR A 142 -14.27 -2.43 -5.91
CA THR A 142 -13.96 -1.41 -6.94
C THR A 142 -12.51 -0.92 -6.81
N CYS A 143 -12.05 -0.58 -5.60
CA CYS A 143 -10.68 -0.10 -5.45
C CYS A 143 -9.65 -1.21 -5.73
N THR A 144 -9.96 -2.46 -5.39
CA THR A 144 -9.08 -3.60 -5.69
C THR A 144 -8.90 -3.77 -7.20
N GLU A 145 -9.98 -3.71 -7.97
CA GLU A 145 -9.92 -3.75 -9.44
C GLU A 145 -9.01 -2.64 -9.98
N GLU A 146 -9.15 -1.41 -9.46
CA GLU A 146 -8.36 -0.23 -9.87
C GLU A 146 -6.86 -0.34 -9.55
N VAL A 147 -6.48 -1.05 -8.49
CA VAL A 147 -5.06 -1.20 -8.08
C VAL A 147 -4.45 -2.57 -8.44
N SER A 148 -5.23 -3.47 -9.02
CA SER A 148 -4.76 -4.80 -9.43
C SER A 148 -3.72 -4.70 -10.56
N VAL A 149 -2.70 -5.57 -10.50
CA VAL A 149 -1.59 -5.58 -11.48
C VAL A 149 -2.04 -6.11 -12.85
N ASP A 150 -3.13 -6.87 -12.90
CA ASP A 150 -3.71 -7.44 -14.12
C ASP A 150 -4.74 -6.51 -14.80
N GLY A 151 -4.99 -5.33 -14.22
CA GLY A 151 -6.01 -4.36 -14.66
C GLY A 151 -5.51 -3.13 -15.42
N ALA A 152 -4.20 -3.05 -15.74
CA ALA A 152 -3.58 -1.93 -16.49
C ALA A 152 -3.28 -2.26 -17.96
#